data_AF-A0A2M7QF94-F1
#
_entry.id   AF-A0A2M7QF94-F1
#
_cell.length_a   1.000
_cell.length_b   1.000
_cell.length_c   1.000
_cell.angle_alpha   90.00
_cell.angle_beta   90.00
_cell.angle_gamma   90.00
#
_symmetry.space_group_name_H-M   'P 1'
#
loop_
_entity.id
_entity.type
_entity.pdbx_description
1 polymer ?
#
loop_
_entity_poly.entity_id
_entity_poly.type
_entity_poly.pdbx_seq_one_letter_code
_entity_poly.pdbx_strand_id
1 'polypeptide(L)'
;MQNIAVLFATPQIKWILILVAIDVLLGIIAALLKKDFRLGKVAGFMKKGVLGYVLGFAVLEMVGGALTSLVIIVQLAYILIILALLGSILSNLGKLGLPLPAYLKKE
;
A
#
# COMPACT_ATOMS: atom_id res chain seq x y z
N MET A 1 -2.78 28.83 4.81
CA MET A 1 -3.54 27.58 4.63
C MET A 1 -2.66 26.62 3.84
N GLN A 2 -2.24 25.50 4.42
CA GLN A 2 -1.49 24.49 3.67
C GLN A 2 -2.40 23.89 2.60
N ASN A 3 -1.94 23.91 1.35
CA ASN A 3 -2.68 23.36 0.23
C ASN A 3 -2.70 21.83 0.39
N ILE A 4 -3.87 21.22 0.57
CA ILE A 4 -4.00 19.78 0.87
C ILE A 4 -3.39 18.94 -0.26
N ALA A 5 -3.41 19.45 -1.49
CA ALA A 5 -2.75 18.86 -2.65
C ALA A 5 -1.21 18.73 -2.51
N VAL A 6 -0.57 19.60 -1.71
CA VAL A 6 0.89 19.56 -1.47
C VAL A 6 1.27 18.40 -0.54
N LEU A 7 0.39 18.01 0.39
CA LEU A 7 0.60 16.82 1.22
C LEU A 7 0.70 15.58 0.34
N PHE A 8 -0.20 15.41 -0.63
CA PHE A 8 -0.15 14.27 -1.57
C PHE A 8 1.02 14.31 -2.57
N ALA A 9 1.77 15.42 -2.63
CA ALA A 9 2.93 15.56 -3.49
C ALA A 9 4.25 15.13 -2.82
N THR A 10 4.22 14.73 -1.54
CA THR A 10 5.42 14.33 -0.81
C THR A 10 6.04 13.06 -1.40
N PRO A 11 7.39 12.93 -1.39
CA PRO A 11 8.06 11.75 -1.94
C PRO A 11 7.57 10.44 -1.31
N GLN A 12 7.25 10.45 -0.01
CA GLN A 12 6.74 9.28 0.70
C GLN A 12 5.37 8.84 0.16
N ILE A 13 4.41 9.76 0.01
CA ILE A 13 3.09 9.43 -0.51
C ILE A 13 3.17 8.95 -1.97
N LYS A 14 4.04 9.55 -2.79
CA LYS A 14 4.28 9.06 -4.16
C LYS A 14 4.72 7.60 -4.20
N TRP A 15 5.65 7.20 -3.34
CA TRP A 15 6.09 5.81 -3.26
C TRP A 15 4.98 4.86 -2.80
N ILE A 16 4.20 5.24 -1.79
CA ILE A 16 3.03 4.48 -1.35
C ILE A 16 2.04 4.31 -2.51
N LEU A 17 1.73 5.38 -3.24
CA LEU A 17 0.82 5.35 -4.38
C LEU A 17 1.32 4.41 -5.49
N ILE A 18 2.61 4.48 -5.84
CA ILE A 18 3.21 3.60 -6.85
C ILE A 18 3.11 2.13 -6.41
N LEU A 19 3.46 1.82 -5.17
CA LEU A 19 3.40 0.45 -4.64
C LEU A 19 1.96 -0.07 -4.57
N VAL A 20 1.01 0.76 -4.16
CA VAL A 20 -0.42 0.40 -4.18
C VAL A 20 -0.89 0.14 -5.60
N ALA A 21 -0.51 0.98 -6.57
CA ALA A 21 -0.88 0.78 -7.97
C ALA A 21 -0.34 -0.55 -8.51
N ILE A 22 0.95 -0.85 -8.26
CA ILE A 22 1.58 -2.13 -8.63
C ILE A 22 0.84 -3.30 -7.98
N ASP A 23 0.56 -3.23 -6.67
CA ASP A 23 -0.11 -4.30 -5.94
C ASP A 23 -1.52 -4.57 -6.46
N VAL A 24 -2.28 -3.51 -6.77
CA VAL A 24 -3.62 -3.61 -7.35
C VAL A 24 -3.56 -4.25 -8.74
N LEU A 25 -2.63 -3.82 -9.60
CA LEU A 25 -2.46 -4.42 -10.94
C LEU A 25 -2.11 -5.90 -10.85
N LEU A 26 -1.15 -6.27 -9.99
CA LEU A 26 -0.78 -7.67 -9.76
C LEU A 26 -1.93 -8.49 -9.19
N GLY A 27 -2.70 -7.93 -8.26
CA GLY A 27 -3.89 -8.56 -7.70
C GLY A 27 -4.97 -8.81 -8.76
N ILE A 28 -5.19 -7.85 -9.67
CA ILE A 28 -6.12 -7.99 -10.80
C ILE A 28 -5.63 -9.08 -11.75
N ILE A 29 -4.37 -9.04 -12.16
CA ILE A 29 -3.78 -10.06 -13.06
C ILE A 29 -3.90 -11.45 -12.42
N ALA A 30 -3.56 -11.59 -11.14
CA ALA A 30 -3.66 -12.85 -10.42
C ALA A 30 -5.11 -13.36 -10.34
N ALA A 31 -6.09 -12.48 -10.14
CA ALA A 31 -7.51 -12.85 -10.12
C ALA A 31 -8.03 -13.28 -11.50
N LEU A 32 -7.56 -12.63 -12.58
CA LEU A 32 -7.89 -13.00 -13.95
C LEU A 32 -7.33 -14.37 -14.32
N LEU A 33 -6.04 -14.62 -14.04
CA LEU A 33 -5.40 -15.92 -14.33
C LEU A 33 -6.07 -17.07 -13.57
N LYS A 34 -6.53 -16.81 -12.35
CA LYS A 34 -7.26 -17.81 -11.54
C LYS A 34 -8.75 -17.92 -11.90
N LYS A 35 -9.25 -17.18 -12.90
CA LYS A 35 -10.67 -17.13 -13.30
C LYS A 35 -11.63 -16.79 -12.14
N ASP A 36 -11.14 -16.04 -11.15
CA ASP A 36 -11.87 -15.66 -9.93
C ASP A 36 -12.00 -14.12 -9.84
N PHE A 37 -12.04 -13.47 -11.01
CA PHE A 37 -12.17 -12.03 -11.09
C PHE A 37 -13.57 -11.61 -10.63
N ARG A 38 -13.62 -10.84 -9.54
CA ARG A 38 -14.84 -10.24 -9.01
C ARG A 38 -14.59 -8.76 -8.75
N LEU A 39 -15.42 -7.89 -9.32
CA LEU A 39 -15.33 -6.44 -9.08
C LEU A 39 -15.37 -6.09 -7.59
N GLY A 40 -16.15 -6.83 -6.79
CA GLY A 40 -16.17 -6.68 -5.33
C GLY A 40 -14.83 -6.98 -4.64
N LYS A 41 -14.02 -7.90 -5.18
CA LYS A 41 -12.66 -8.16 -4.67
C LYS A 41 -11.74 -6.98 -4.98
N VAL A 42 -11.81 -6.43 -6.20
CA VAL A 42 -11.04 -5.25 -6.61
C VAL A 42 -11.41 -4.03 -5.77
N ALA A 43 -12.71 -3.78 -5.56
CA ALA A 43 -13.18 -2.69 -4.70
C ALA A 43 -12.71 -2.86 -3.24
N GLY A 44 -12.69 -4.11 -2.73
CA GLY A 44 -12.12 -4.42 -1.42
C GLY A 44 -10.62 -4.11 -1.32
N PHE A 45 -9.85 -4.41 -2.37
CA PHE A 45 -8.43 -4.04 -2.46
C PHE A 45 -8.23 -2.53 -2.52
N MET A 46 -9.00 -1.82 -3.35
CA MET A 46 -8.97 -0.36 -3.43
C MET A 46 -9.26 0.29 -2.07
N LYS A 47 -10.27 -0.19 -1.34
CA LYS A 47 -10.62 0.35 -0.01
C LYS A 47 -9.52 0.08 1.02
N LYS A 48 -8.96 -1.12 1.06
CA LYS A 48 -7.93 -1.48 2.06
C LYS A 48 -6.56 -0.86 1.74
N GLY A 49 -6.15 -0.91 0.48
CA GLY A 49 -4.85 -0.43 0.02
C GLY A 49 -4.84 1.09 -0.16
N VAL A 50 -5.65 1.60 -1.08
CA VAL A 50 -5.65 3.03 -1.43
C VAL A 50 -6.19 3.87 -0.28
N LEU A 51 -7.41 3.60 0.19
CA LEU A 51 -7.98 4.40 1.28
C LEU A 51 -7.23 4.19 2.60
N GLY A 52 -6.94 2.94 2.97
CA GLY A 52 -6.30 2.64 4.25
C GLY A 52 -4.89 3.21 4.36
N TYR A 53 -4.01 2.93 3.40
CA TYR A 53 -2.61 3.34 3.49
C TYR A 53 -2.39 4.79 3.07
N VAL A 54 -3.00 5.26 1.98
CA VAL A 54 -2.75 6.61 1.47
C VAL A 54 -3.41 7.65 2.37
N LEU A 55 -4.70 7.49 2.70
CA LEU A 55 -5.37 8.46 3.58
C LEU A 55 -4.89 8.33 5.02
N GLY A 56 -4.68 7.12 5.52
CA GLY A 56 -4.14 6.90 6.87
C GLY A 56 -2.76 7.55 7.04
N PHE A 57 -1.87 7.39 6.06
CA PHE A 57 -0.56 8.02 6.10
C PHE A 57 -0.62 9.54 5.92
N ALA A 58 -1.48 10.06 5.02
CA ALA A 58 -1.66 11.50 4.86
C ALA A 58 -2.13 12.18 6.15
N VAL A 59 -3.05 11.55 6.90
CA VAL A 59 -3.47 12.04 8.21
C VAL A 59 -2.32 12.02 9.21
N LEU A 60 -1.51 10.95 9.24
CA LEU A 60 -0.33 10.88 10.11
C LEU A 60 0.70 11.95 9.77
N GLU A 61 0.93 12.22 8.49
CA GLU A 61 1.86 13.27 8.03
C GLU A 61 1.39 14.66 8.46
N MET A 62 0.09 14.95 8.34
CA MET A 62 -0.50 16.21 8.83
C MET A 62 -0.28 16.38 10.34
N VAL A 63 -0.54 15.33 11.12
CA VAL A 63 -0.38 15.38 12.58
C VAL A 63 1.09 15.49 12.97
N GLY A 64 1.99 14.75 12.32
CA GLY A 64 3.43 14.83 12.57
C GLY A 64 4.05 16.16 12.18
N GLY A 65 3.50 16.84 11.18
CA GLY A 65 3.88 18.22 10.82
C GLY A 65 3.43 19.26 11.85
N ALA A 66 2.31 19.00 12.55
CA ALA A 66 1.82 19.87 13.63
C ALA A 66 2.49 19.58 14.99
N LEU A 67 2.88 18.33 15.23
CA LEU A 67 3.45 17.86 16.48
C LEU A 67 4.77 17.12 16.21
N THR A 68 5.89 17.83 16.36
CA THR A 68 7.23 17.29 16.09
C THR A 68 7.60 16.09 16.96
N SER A 69 6.98 15.91 18.13
CA SER A 69 7.14 14.72 18.99
C SER A 69 6.67 13.42 18.33
N LEU A 70 5.82 13.50 17.30
CA LEU A 70 5.24 12.35 16.58
C LEU A 70 6.01 11.97 15.30
N VAL A 71 7.08 12.69 14.95
CA VAL A 71 7.86 12.46 13.71
C VAL A 71 8.38 11.02 13.62
N ILE A 72 8.85 10.45 14.74
CA ILE A 72 9.30 9.05 14.79
C ILE A 72 8.15 8.09 14.44
N ILE A 73 6.93 8.36 14.92
CA ILE A 73 5.76 7.53 14.64
C ILE A 73 5.39 7.60 13.16
N VAL A 74 5.48 8.78 12.54
CA VAL A 74 5.27 8.93 11.08
C VAL A 74 6.29 8.12 10.29
N GLN A 75 7.57 8.15 10.68
CA GLN A 75 8.62 7.36 10.02
C GLN A 75 8.40 5.85 10.17
N LEU A 76 8.06 5.38 11.37
CA LEU A 76 7.77 3.97 11.61
C LEU A 76 6.54 3.50 10.84
N ALA A 77 5.48 4.31 10.82
CA ALA A 77 4.27 4.02 10.04
C ALA A 77 4.60 3.92 8.54
N TYR A 78 5.43 4.82 8.01
CA TYR A 78 5.90 4.74 6.62
C TYR A 78 6.58 3.39 6.34
N ILE A 79 7.54 2.99 7.17
CA ILE A 79 8.27 1.72 7.00
C ILE A 79 7.31 0.52 7.04
N LEU A 80 6.38 0.49 8.00
CA LEU A 80 5.40 -0.59 8.12
C LEU A 80 4.48 -0.67 6.89
N ILE A 81 4.05 0.47 6.35
CA ILE A 81 3.23 0.51 5.12
C ILE A 81 4.02 -0.05 3.94
N ILE A 82 5.28 0.36 3.76
CA ILE A 82 6.13 -0.15 2.68
C ILE A 82 6.31 -1.67 2.79
N LEU A 83 6.61 -2.18 3.99
CA LEU A 83 6.76 -3.62 4.22
C LEU A 83 5.45 -4.39 3.96
N ALA A 84 4.31 -3.84 4.38
CA ALA A 84 3.00 -4.45 4.13
C ALA A 84 2.68 -4.51 2.62
N LEU A 85 2.98 -3.45 1.88
CA LEU A 85 2.78 -3.39 0.43
C LEU A 85 3.71 -4.37 -0.30
N LEU A 86 4.99 -4.43 0.09
CA LEU A 86 5.93 -5.40 -0.47
C LEU A 86 5.46 -6.84 -0.22
N GLY A 87 5.01 -7.16 1.00
CA GLY A 87 4.45 -8.46 1.33
C GLY A 87 3.21 -8.82 0.48
N SER A 88 2.33 -7.85 0.25
CA SER A 88 1.14 -8.02 -0.61
C SER A 88 1.53 -8.27 -2.08
N ILE A 89 2.46 -7.48 -2.60
CA ILE A 89 3.02 -7.62 -3.96
C ILE A 89 3.62 -9.01 -4.13
N LEU A 90 4.49 -9.43 -3.20
CA LEU A 90 5.10 -10.76 -3.22
C LEU A 90 4.04 -11.85 -3.17
N SER A 91 3.04 -11.74 -2.31
CA SER A 91 1.92 -12.70 -2.27
C SER A 91 1.19 -12.79 -3.62
N ASN A 92 0.93 -11.65 -4.27
CA ASN A 92 0.30 -11.62 -5.58
C ASN A 92 1.21 -12.22 -6.67
N LEU A 93 2.53 -11.97 -6.65
CA LEU A 93 3.50 -12.63 -7.52
C LEU A 93 3.52 -14.15 -7.32
N GLY A 94 3.44 -14.64 -6.09
CA GLY A 94 3.33 -16.08 -5.80
C GLY A 94 2.06 -16.70 -6.38
N LYS A 95 0.94 -15.96 -6.40
CA LYS A 95 -0.29 -16.41 -7.08
C LYS A 95 -0.13 -16.50 -8.61
N LEU A 96 0.84 -15.80 -9.19
CA LEU A 96 1.20 -15.86 -10.61
C LEU A 96 2.20 -16.99 -10.93
N GLY A 97 2.61 -17.78 -9.93
CA GLY A 97 3.54 -18.91 -10.12
C GLY A 97 5.01 -18.54 -10.03
N LEU A 98 5.35 -17.31 -9.62
CA LEU A 98 6.74 -16.93 -9.36
C LEU A 98 7.24 -17.61 -8.07
N PRO A 99 8.45 -18.18 -8.08
CA PRO A 99 9.01 -18.83 -6.90
C PRO A 99 9.30 -17.80 -5.82
N LEU A 100 8.48 -17.82 -4.75
CA LEU A 100 8.75 -17.03 -3.55
C LEU A 100 9.72 -17.78 -2.64
N PRO A 101 10.68 -17.08 -1.99
CA PRO A 101 11.49 -17.64 -0.93
C PRO A 101 10.63 -18.25 0.19
N ALA A 102 11.07 -19.36 0.79
CA ALA A 102 10.28 -20.11 1.77
C ALA A 102 9.79 -19.25 2.96
N TYR A 103 10.62 -18.31 3.42
CA TYR A 103 10.29 -17.39 4.52
C TYR A 103 9.22 -16.33 4.17
N LEU A 104 8.80 -16.23 2.91
CA LEU A 104 7.73 -15.34 2.44
C LEU A 104 6.44 -16.09 2.09
N LYS A 105 6.45 -17.43 2.10
CA LYS A 105 5.25 -18.22 1.85
C LYS A 105 4.40 -18.20 3.12
N LYS A 106 3.14 -17.77 2.98
CA LYS A 106 2.14 -17.89 4.05
C LYS A 106 1.85 -19.38 4.23
N GLU A 107 2.06 -19.90 5.45
CA GLU A 107 1.63 -21.25 5.83
C GLU A 107 0.11 -21.43 5.64
#